data_AF-A0A2G8JFV9-F1
#
_entry.id   AF-A0A2G8JFV9-F1
#
_cell.length_a   1.000
_cell.length_b   1.000
_cell.length_c   1.000
_cell.angle_alpha   90.00
_cell.angle_beta   90.00
_cell.angle_gamma   90.00
#
_symmetry.space_group_name_H-M   'P 1'
#
loop_
_entity.id
_entity.type
_entity.pdbx_description
1 polymer ?
#
loop_
_entity_poly.entity_id
_entity_poly.type
_entity_poly.pdbx_seq_one_letter_code
_entity_poly.pdbx_strand_id
1 'polypeptide(L)'
;MQTLYILFEVTHFIDKLDEKRDADLAAEARKRRKEKPNIFMKIINKEIEADILYEDDQVLAFRDVNPVAPIHFLVIPKKEIPQISDATDADVEVLGKLLNTARKMADKEGLEKGYRIVINEGKHGCQSIYHLHVHVIGGRQMRWPPG
;
A
#
# COMPACT_ATOMS: atom_id res chain seq x y z
N MET A 1 -50.34 -5.52 -8.28
CA MET A 1 -49.37 -4.40 -8.33
C MET A 1 -48.74 -4.10 -6.96
N GLN A 2 -49.47 -4.27 -5.85
CA GLN A 2 -48.98 -4.01 -4.48
C GLN A 2 -47.95 -5.04 -3.98
N THR A 3 -48.07 -6.32 -4.37
CA THR A 3 -47.17 -7.39 -3.92
C THR A 3 -45.75 -7.29 -4.49
N LEU A 4 -45.58 -6.80 -5.74
CA LEU A 4 -44.26 -6.57 -6.33
C LEU A 4 -43.52 -5.39 -5.68
N TYR A 5 -44.25 -4.37 -5.23
CA TYR A 5 -43.67 -3.20 -4.57
C TYR A 5 -43.06 -3.56 -3.21
N ILE A 6 -43.77 -4.39 -2.43
CA ILE A 6 -43.29 -4.89 -1.14
C ILE A 6 -42.01 -5.73 -1.32
N LEU A 7 -41.95 -6.57 -2.35
CA LEU A 7 -40.76 -7.38 -2.63
C LEU A 7 -39.53 -6.50 -2.92
N PHE A 8 -39.71 -5.41 -3.68
CA PHE A 8 -38.65 -4.45 -4.01
C PHE A 8 -38.16 -3.67 -2.77
N GLU A 9 -39.06 -3.23 -1.90
CA GLU A 9 -38.67 -2.56 -0.66
C GLU A 9 -37.92 -3.49 0.30
N VAL A 10 -38.32 -4.76 0.38
CA VAL A 10 -37.65 -5.77 1.21
C VAL A 10 -36.24 -6.04 0.69
N THR A 11 -36.04 -6.22 -0.62
CA THR A 11 -34.69 -6.41 -1.18
C THR A 11 -33.81 -5.20 -0.95
N HIS A 12 -34.31 -3.99 -1.19
CA HIS A 12 -33.55 -2.75 -0.98
C HIS A 12 -33.17 -2.54 0.50
N PHE A 13 -34.05 -2.96 1.41
CA PHE A 13 -33.76 -2.90 2.84
C PHE A 13 -32.69 -3.91 3.26
N ILE A 14 -32.73 -5.13 2.71
CA ILE A 14 -31.70 -6.16 2.92
C ILE A 14 -30.34 -5.68 2.38
N ASP A 15 -30.30 -5.10 1.18
CA ASP A 15 -29.07 -4.58 0.58
C ASP A 15 -28.42 -3.51 1.49
N LYS A 16 -29.21 -2.58 2.02
CA LYS A 16 -28.73 -1.55 2.96
C LYS A 16 -28.22 -2.14 4.28
N LEU A 17 -28.84 -3.21 4.77
CA LEU A 17 -28.39 -3.90 5.98
C LEU A 17 -27.04 -4.58 5.76
N ASP A 18 -26.85 -5.22 4.60
CA ASP A 18 -25.59 -5.85 4.22
C ASP A 18 -24.48 -4.81 4.02
N GLU A 19 -24.75 -3.70 3.33
CA GLU A 19 -23.79 -2.58 3.19
C GLU A 19 -23.33 -2.03 4.55
N LYS A 20 -24.27 -1.82 5.47
CA LYS A 20 -23.95 -1.33 6.81
C LYS A 20 -23.09 -2.33 7.59
N ARG A 21 -23.43 -3.62 7.53
CA ARG A 21 -22.66 -4.67 8.19
C ARG A 21 -21.23 -4.72 7.65
N ASP A 22 -21.05 -4.63 6.34
CA ASP A 22 -19.73 -4.65 5.71
C ASP A 22 -18.90 -3.42 6.11
N ALA A 23 -19.53 -2.24 6.22
CA ALA A 23 -18.89 -1.03 6.72
C ALA A 23 -18.44 -1.16 8.18
N ASP A 24 -19.29 -1.71 9.05
CA ASP A 24 -18.99 -1.92 10.47
C ASP A 24 -17.84 -2.92 10.66
N LEU A 25 -17.84 -4.03 9.89
CA LEU A 25 -16.74 -5.00 9.87
C LEU A 25 -15.43 -4.38 9.37
N ALA A 26 -15.48 -3.54 8.34
CA ALA A 26 -14.31 -2.81 7.85
C ALA A 26 -13.77 -1.82 8.90
N ALA A 27 -14.65 -1.13 9.63
CA ALA A 27 -14.28 -0.23 10.71
C ALA A 27 -13.61 -0.98 11.89
N GLU A 28 -14.17 -2.12 12.31
CA GLU A 28 -13.55 -2.96 13.33
C GLU A 28 -12.19 -3.52 12.87
N ALA A 29 -12.07 -3.97 11.61
CA ALA A 29 -10.81 -4.46 11.07
C ALA A 29 -9.74 -3.34 11.06
N ARG A 30 -10.10 -2.12 10.66
CA ARG A 30 -9.23 -0.94 10.74
C ARG A 30 -8.79 -0.66 12.18
N LYS A 31 -9.71 -0.73 13.15
CA LYS A 31 -9.41 -0.53 14.57
C LYS A 31 -8.43 -1.58 15.11
N ARG A 32 -8.68 -2.87 14.87
CA ARG A 32 -7.78 -3.96 15.29
C ARG A 32 -6.40 -3.85 14.65
N ARG A 33 -6.32 -3.34 13.42
CA ARG A 33 -5.05 -3.16 12.71
C ARG A 33 -4.20 -2.04 13.30
N LYS A 34 -4.83 -0.97 13.77
CA LYS A 34 -4.17 0.14 14.49
C LYS A 34 -3.52 -0.31 15.80
N GLU A 35 -4.01 -1.39 16.42
CA GLU A 35 -3.54 -1.89 17.72
C GLU A 35 -2.30 -2.79 17.64
N LYS A 36 -1.93 -3.31 16.45
CA LYS A 36 -0.71 -4.11 16.28
C LYS A 36 0.33 -3.34 15.46
N PRO A 37 1.57 -3.15 15.98
CA PRO A 37 2.60 -2.44 15.24
C PRO A 37 2.89 -3.15 13.93
N ASN A 38 2.80 -2.38 12.84
CA ASN A 38 3.10 -2.85 11.49
C ASN A 38 4.57 -3.32 11.41
N ILE A 39 4.84 -4.41 10.67
CA ILE A 39 6.19 -4.89 10.41
C ILE A 39 7.13 -3.79 9.86
N PHE A 40 6.62 -2.86 9.05
CA PHE A 40 7.41 -1.72 8.57
C PHE A 40 7.77 -0.74 9.67
N MET A 41 6.93 -0.53 10.69
CA MET A 41 7.31 0.26 11.86
C MET A 41 8.42 -0.42 12.66
N LYS A 42 8.41 -1.75 12.76
CA LYS A 42 9.52 -2.49 13.37
C LYS A 42 10.84 -2.30 12.61
N ILE A 43 10.79 -2.27 11.28
CA ILE A 43 11.96 -1.98 10.43
C ILE A 43 12.43 -0.52 10.62
N ILE A 44 11.50 0.45 10.64
CA ILE A 44 11.80 1.87 10.90
C ILE A 44 12.49 2.03 12.26
N ASN A 45 11.97 1.37 13.29
CA ASN A 45 12.47 1.39 14.66
C ASN A 45 13.74 0.53 14.88
N LYS A 46 14.23 -0.15 13.84
CA LYS A 46 15.38 -1.07 13.92
C LYS A 46 15.18 -2.25 14.88
N GLU A 47 13.92 -2.63 15.14
CA GLU A 47 13.57 -3.82 15.93
C GLU A 47 13.77 -5.10 15.11
N ILE A 48 13.73 -5.00 13.79
CA ILE A 48 13.97 -6.11 12.85
C ILE A 48 14.93 -5.61 11.76
N GLU A 49 15.90 -6.46 11.40
CA GLU A 49 16.87 -6.17 10.35
C GLU A 49 16.21 -6.13 8.96
N ALA A 50 16.68 -5.19 8.14
CA ALA A 50 16.35 -5.09 6.72
C ALA A 50 17.61 -4.65 5.96
N ASP A 51 17.73 -5.07 4.69
CA ASP A 51 18.80 -4.59 3.81
C ASP A 51 18.45 -3.18 3.31
N ILE A 52 18.97 -2.17 4.01
CA ILE A 52 18.65 -0.75 3.79
C ILE A 52 19.49 -0.18 2.66
N LEU A 53 18.81 0.38 1.65
CA LEU A 53 19.43 1.07 0.51
C LEU A 53 19.56 2.58 0.76
N TYR A 54 18.62 3.16 1.49
CA TYR A 54 18.58 4.59 1.78
C TYR A 54 17.72 4.89 3.00
N GLU A 55 18.11 5.89 3.77
CA GLU A 55 17.32 6.39 4.90
C GLU A 55 17.55 7.89 5.08
N ASP A 56 16.46 8.62 5.31
CA ASP A 56 16.52 9.99 5.81
C ASP A 56 15.47 10.23 6.91
N ASP A 57 15.17 11.49 7.20
CA ASP A 57 14.23 11.93 8.22
C ASP A 57 12.75 11.59 7.90
N GLN A 58 12.39 11.45 6.63
CA GLN A 58 11.00 11.25 6.19
C GLN A 58 10.76 9.89 5.53
N VAL A 59 11.76 9.28 4.89
CA VAL A 59 11.59 8.02 4.13
C VAL A 59 12.70 7.00 4.40
N LEU A 60 12.37 5.74 4.12
CA LEU A 60 13.28 4.60 4.21
C LEU A 60 13.11 3.74 2.95
N ALA A 61 14.22 3.30 2.35
CA ALA A 61 14.23 2.35 1.26
C ALA A 61 15.04 1.10 1.61
N PHE A 62 14.50 -0.08 1.35
CA PHE A 62 15.11 -1.37 1.69
C PHE A 62 14.67 -2.47 0.73
N ARG A 63 15.48 -3.52 0.58
CA ARG A 63 15.15 -4.65 -0.31
C ARG A 63 13.92 -5.40 0.17
N ASP A 64 13.07 -5.80 -0.77
CA ASP A 64 11.96 -6.68 -0.44
C ASP A 64 12.49 -8.08 -0.14
N VAL A 65 12.03 -8.68 0.97
CA VAL A 65 12.44 -10.03 1.39
C VAL A 65 11.88 -11.14 0.48
N ASN A 66 10.86 -10.85 -0.31
CA ASN A 66 10.25 -11.73 -1.31
C ASN A 66 10.32 -11.05 -2.70
N PRO A 67 11.53 -10.95 -3.31
CA PRO A 67 11.71 -10.22 -4.55
C PRO A 67 10.96 -10.87 -5.72
N VAL A 68 10.21 -10.08 -6.50
CA VAL A 68 9.48 -10.54 -7.71
C VAL A 68 10.25 -10.28 -9.01
N ALA A 69 11.45 -9.71 -8.91
CA ALA A 69 12.38 -9.43 -9.99
C ALA A 69 13.82 -9.38 -9.42
N PRO A 70 14.86 -9.42 -10.27
CA PRO A 70 16.25 -9.36 -9.81
C PRO A 70 16.54 -8.16 -8.90
N ILE A 71 15.91 -7.01 -9.18
CA ILE A 71 15.91 -5.86 -8.29
C ILE A 71 14.47 -5.59 -7.88
N HIS A 72 14.19 -5.76 -6.59
CA HIS A 72 12.92 -5.42 -5.97
C HIS A 72 13.19 -4.79 -4.59
N PHE A 73 12.81 -3.53 -4.44
CA PHE A 73 12.90 -2.83 -3.17
C PHE A 73 11.67 -1.98 -2.93
N LEU A 74 11.47 -1.62 -1.66
CA LEU A 74 10.38 -0.80 -1.20
C LEU A 74 10.91 0.58 -0.78
N VAL A 75 10.12 1.62 -1.01
CA VAL A 75 10.31 2.94 -0.40
C VAL A 75 9.07 3.26 0.43
N ILE A 76 9.27 3.55 1.71
CA ILE A 76 8.19 3.79 2.67
C ILE A 76 8.37 5.14 3.39
N PRO A 77 7.28 5.82 3.78
CA PRO A 77 7.37 6.97 4.66
C PRO A 77 7.65 6.52 6.09
N LYS A 78 8.37 7.32 6.87
CA LYS A 78 8.48 7.14 8.33
C LYS A 78 7.20 7.52 9.06
N LYS A 79 6.45 8.49 8.51
CA LYS A 79 5.07 8.77 8.94
C LYS A 79 4.20 7.56 8.62
N GLU A 80 3.38 7.14 9.59
CA GLU A 80 2.40 6.08 9.37
C GLU A 80 1.24 6.61 8.52
N ILE A 81 1.23 6.22 7.25
CA ILE A 81 0.12 6.41 6.32
C ILE A 81 -0.33 4.99 5.94
N PRO A 82 -1.47 4.47 6.39
CA PRO A 82 -1.78 3.05 6.20
C PRO A 82 -1.87 2.64 4.72
N GLN A 83 -2.49 3.46 3.89
CA GLN A 83 -2.78 3.16 2.48
C GLN A 83 -2.88 4.50 1.73
N ILE A 84 -2.78 4.48 0.38
CA ILE A 84 -2.69 5.73 -0.38
C ILE A 84 -4.02 6.51 -0.31
N SER A 85 -5.14 5.81 -0.16
CA SER A 85 -6.46 6.42 0.05
C SER A 85 -6.60 7.20 1.37
N ASP A 86 -5.72 6.96 2.35
CA ASP A 86 -5.70 7.69 3.63
C ASP A 86 -4.76 8.90 3.62
N ALA A 87 -4.04 9.16 2.51
CA ALA A 87 -3.19 10.32 2.38
C ALA A 87 -4.00 11.62 2.28
N THR A 88 -3.45 12.70 2.83
CA THR A 88 -4.07 14.03 2.87
C THR A 88 -3.25 15.05 2.10
N ASP A 89 -3.77 16.27 1.91
CA ASP A 89 -3.01 17.37 1.27
C ASP A 89 -1.71 17.69 2.03
N ALA A 90 -1.66 17.43 3.34
CA ALA A 90 -0.44 17.58 4.14
C ALA A 90 0.64 16.54 3.80
N ASP A 91 0.30 15.47 3.08
CA ASP A 91 1.21 14.38 2.70
C ASP A 91 1.84 14.59 1.31
N VAL A 92 1.44 15.62 0.56
CA VAL A 92 1.92 15.85 -0.81
C VAL A 92 3.44 15.87 -0.90
N GLU A 93 4.12 16.51 0.06
CA GLU A 93 5.58 16.56 0.10
C GLU A 93 6.21 15.18 0.29
N VAL A 94 5.73 14.39 1.26
CA VAL A 94 6.28 13.05 1.50
C VAL A 94 5.96 12.10 0.35
N LEU A 95 4.78 12.20 -0.27
CA LEU A 95 4.43 11.43 -1.46
C LEU A 95 5.37 11.72 -2.64
N GLY A 96 5.66 13.01 -2.88
CA GLY A 96 6.66 13.41 -3.88
C GLY A 96 8.06 12.88 -3.54
N LYS A 97 8.42 12.90 -2.25
CA LYS A 97 9.70 12.38 -1.77
C LYS A 97 9.82 10.87 -1.99
N LEU A 98 8.75 10.09 -1.77
CA LEU A 98 8.74 8.64 -2.05
C LEU A 98 9.13 8.35 -3.50
N LEU A 99 8.50 9.04 -4.47
CA LEU A 99 8.78 8.85 -5.89
C LEU A 99 10.19 9.35 -6.28
N ASN A 100 10.63 10.47 -5.73
CA ASN A 100 11.98 10.98 -5.98
C ASN A 100 13.06 10.02 -5.44
N THR A 101 12.86 9.48 -4.24
CA THR A 101 13.75 8.47 -3.65
C THR A 101 13.72 7.17 -4.45
N ALA A 102 12.54 6.71 -4.88
CA ALA A 102 12.41 5.55 -5.76
C ALA A 102 13.23 5.69 -7.05
N ARG A 103 13.11 6.83 -7.75
CA ARG A 103 13.92 7.12 -8.94
C ARG A 103 15.42 7.11 -8.63
N LYS A 104 15.85 7.85 -7.61
CA LYS A 104 17.28 7.94 -7.22
C LYS A 104 17.86 6.57 -6.87
N MET A 105 17.11 5.72 -6.18
CA MET A 105 17.57 4.38 -5.81
C MET A 105 17.57 3.45 -7.02
N ALA A 106 16.61 3.57 -7.93
CA ALA A 106 16.64 2.81 -9.18
C ALA A 106 17.88 3.13 -10.03
N ASP A 107 18.26 4.41 -10.11
CA ASP A 107 19.49 4.85 -10.78
C ASP A 107 20.73 4.21 -10.11
N LYS A 108 20.81 4.21 -8.77
CA LYS A 108 21.92 3.61 -8.01
C LYS A 108 22.00 2.09 -8.14
N GLU A 109 20.85 1.42 -8.25
CA GLU A 109 20.76 -0.03 -8.42
C GLU A 109 20.98 -0.48 -9.87
N GLY A 110 21.33 0.44 -10.78
CA GLY A 110 21.67 0.10 -12.18
C GLY A 110 20.47 -0.23 -13.05
N LEU A 111 19.28 0.30 -12.74
CA LEU A 111 18.05 0.09 -13.52
C LEU A 111 17.96 0.99 -14.77
N GLU A 112 19.05 1.09 -15.52
CA GLU A 112 19.20 1.98 -16.68
C GLU A 112 18.24 1.64 -17.83
N LYS A 113 17.84 0.37 -17.95
CA LYS A 113 16.89 -0.12 -18.98
C LYS A 113 15.43 0.10 -18.61
N GLY A 114 15.16 0.78 -17.51
CA GLY A 114 13.82 1.05 -16.98
C GLY A 114 13.39 0.10 -15.88
N TYR A 115 12.27 0.45 -15.24
CA TYR A 115 11.70 -0.22 -14.08
C TYR A 115 10.20 0.12 -13.96
N ARG A 116 9.49 -0.62 -13.11
CA ARG A 116 8.09 -0.36 -12.77
C ARG A 116 7.98 0.12 -11.32
N ILE A 117 7.22 1.18 -11.12
CA ILE A 117 6.76 1.65 -9.81
C ILE A 117 5.34 1.12 -9.57
N VAL A 118 5.07 0.56 -8.40
CA VAL A 118 3.74 0.10 -8.00
C VAL A 118 3.38 0.61 -6.61
N ILE A 119 2.16 1.14 -6.47
CA ILE A 119 1.52 1.41 -5.18
C ILE A 119 0.21 0.63 -5.19
N ASN A 120 0.08 -0.26 -4.21
CA ASN A 120 -1.08 -1.15 -4.08
C ASN A 120 -2.07 -0.55 -3.08
N GLU A 121 -3.34 -0.50 -3.46
CA GLU A 121 -4.43 0.03 -2.62
C GLU A 121 -5.43 -1.07 -2.27
N GLY A 122 -5.61 -1.29 -0.96
CA GLY A 122 -6.64 -2.17 -0.43
C GLY A 122 -6.58 -3.60 -0.94
N LYS A 123 -7.73 -4.30 -0.87
CA LYS A 123 -7.84 -5.72 -1.24
C LYS A 123 -7.62 -5.96 -2.73
N HIS A 124 -8.22 -5.15 -3.60
CA HIS A 124 -8.16 -5.34 -5.05
C HIS A 124 -6.81 -4.94 -5.66
N GLY A 125 -6.08 -4.02 -5.02
CA GLY A 125 -4.69 -3.73 -5.36
C GLY A 125 -3.70 -4.74 -4.78
N CYS A 126 -4.15 -5.79 -4.07
CA CYS A 126 -3.27 -6.75 -3.41
C CYS A 126 -2.31 -6.12 -2.38
N GLN A 127 -2.76 -5.10 -1.64
CA GLN A 127 -1.95 -4.48 -0.59
C GLN A 127 -1.75 -5.46 0.59
N SER A 128 -0.51 -5.92 0.78
CA SER A 128 -0.17 -6.89 1.81
C SER A 128 -0.02 -6.24 3.19
N ILE A 129 0.61 -5.07 3.25
CA ILE A 129 0.99 -4.37 4.48
C ILE A 129 0.30 -3.01 4.58
N TYR A 130 -0.41 -2.84 5.70
CA TYR A 130 -1.09 -1.62 6.22
C TYR A 130 -0.17 -0.43 6.51
N HIS A 131 0.79 -0.12 5.63
CA HIS A 131 1.65 1.06 5.69
C HIS A 131 2.13 1.34 4.27
N LEU A 132 1.91 2.56 3.77
CA LEU A 132 2.13 2.97 2.40
C LEU A 132 3.54 2.61 1.95
N HIS A 133 3.64 1.93 0.81
CA HIS A 133 4.90 1.51 0.25
C HIS A 133 4.87 1.59 -1.26
N VAL A 134 6.00 2.05 -1.80
CA VAL A 134 6.25 2.12 -3.23
C VAL A 134 7.16 0.97 -3.59
N HIS A 135 6.67 0.01 -4.38
CA HIS A 135 7.51 -1.01 -4.97
C HIS A 135 8.30 -0.42 -6.14
N VAL A 136 9.59 -0.75 -6.21
CA VAL A 136 10.43 -0.51 -7.38
C VAL A 136 10.93 -1.85 -7.89
N ILE A 137 10.53 -2.20 -9.11
CA ILE A 137 10.73 -3.55 -9.67
C ILE A 137 11.45 -3.43 -11.02
N GLY A 138 12.59 -4.10 -11.15
CA GLY A 138 13.40 -4.03 -12.36
C GLY A 138 14.44 -5.14 -12.49
N GLY A 139 15.39 -4.95 -13.41
CA GLY A 139 16.42 -5.96 -13.72
C GLY A 139 15.95 -7.04 -14.70
N ARG A 140 14.72 -6.94 -15.21
CA ARG A 140 14.15 -7.78 -16.27
C ARG A 140 13.04 -7.04 -17.01
N GLN A 141 12.66 -7.54 -18.19
CA GLN A 141 11.48 -7.04 -18.91
C GLN A 141 10.21 -7.24 -18.07
N MET A 142 9.44 -6.16 -17.90
CA MET A 142 8.14 -6.21 -17.24
C MET A 142 7.05 -6.57 -18.26
N ARG A 143 6.10 -7.40 -17.85
CA ARG A 143 4.95 -7.82 -18.69
C ARG A 143 3.78 -6.83 -18.56
N TRP A 144 2.84 -6.93 -19.50
CA TRP A 144 1.57 -6.21 -19.50
C TRP A 144 0.43 -7.22 -19.66
N PRO A 145 -0.68 -7.12 -18.90
CA PRO A 145 -0.99 -6.10 -17.88
C PRO A 145 -0.08 -6.14 -16.63
N PRO A 146 -0.09 -5.10 -15.77
CA PRO A 146 0.80 -4.96 -14.63
C PRO A 146 0.24 -5.61 -13.36
N GLY A 147 -0.17 -6.87 -13.49
CA GLY A 147 -0.90 -7.65 -12.50
C GLY A 147 -1.66 -8.75 -13.22
#